data_AF-A0A9Q4G0S8-F1
#
_entry.id   AF-A0A9Q4G0S8-F1
#
_cell.length_a   1.000
_cell.length_b   1.000
_cell.length_c   1.000
_cell.angle_alpha   90.00
_cell.angle_beta   90.00
_cell.angle_gamma   90.00
#
_symmetry.space_group_name_H-M   'P 1'
#
loop_
_entity.id
_entity.type
_entity.pdbx_description
1 polymer ?
#
loop_
_entity_poly.entity_id
_entity_poly.type
_entity_poly.pdbx_seq_one_letter_code
_entity_poly.pdbx_strand_id
1 'polypeptide(L)'
;MKKRWKNVLIPTIMVISAFLIIYHTASEDVVENKELLDYWWVAKKNALGIYFTSTDPSEVVFYPTEYTEEIIERWEIRADINEEVPYPEEAIKNNDWLEVDAIMQEWRDEMIMEGKEKEYFRINAFIYSGD
;
A
#
# COMPACT_ATOMS: atom_id res chain seq x y z
N MET A 1 -39.35 38.02 21.97
CA MET A 1 -39.09 36.75 21.23
C MET A 1 -37.68 36.59 20.63
N LYS A 2 -36.76 37.57 20.67
CA LYS A 2 -35.43 37.47 20.03
C LYS A 2 -34.30 36.81 20.86
N LYS A 3 -34.56 36.27 22.05
CA LYS A 3 -33.50 35.76 22.98
C LYS A 3 -33.55 34.26 23.28
N ARG A 4 -34.64 33.55 22.98
CA ARG A 4 -34.82 32.12 23.32
C ARG A 4 -34.15 31.16 22.34
N TRP A 5 -34.10 31.50 21.05
CA TRP A 5 -33.47 30.69 20.01
C TRP A 5 -31.95 30.55 20.17
N LYS A 6 -31.25 31.59 20.68
CA LYS A 6 -29.81 31.52 20.97
C LYS A 6 -29.46 30.46 22.03
N ASN A 7 -30.36 30.21 22.98
CA ASN A 7 -30.14 29.20 24.04
C ASN A 7 -30.26 27.76 23.54
N VAL A 8 -30.81 27.55 22.33
CA VAL A 8 -30.92 26.23 21.69
C VAL A 8 -29.87 26.09 20.58
N LEU A 9 -29.63 27.14 19.80
CA LEU A 9 -28.64 27.12 18.71
C LEU A 9 -27.20 26.87 19.20
N ILE A 10 -26.80 27.49 20.30
CA ILE A 10 -25.43 27.37 20.83
C ILE A 10 -25.11 25.91 21.24
N PRO A 11 -25.91 25.22 22.07
CA PRO A 11 -25.63 23.84 22.42
C PRO A 11 -25.69 22.90 21.21
N THR A 12 -26.60 23.14 20.24
CA THR A 12 -26.64 22.33 19.02
C THR A 12 -25.38 22.48 18.18
N ILE A 13 -24.85 23.70 18.01
CA ILE A 13 -23.59 23.93 17.30
C ILE A 13 -22.41 23.28 18.04
N MET A 14 -22.37 23.34 19.38
CA MET A 14 -21.33 22.67 20.17
C MET A 14 -21.36 21.15 19.98
N VAL A 15 -22.54 20.53 20.00
CA VAL A 15 -22.67 19.08 19.78
C VAL A 15 -22.20 18.71 18.38
N ILE A 16 -22.66 19.42 17.35
CA ILE A 16 -22.22 19.17 15.96
C ILE A 16 -20.70 19.31 15.83
N SER A 17 -20.12 20.35 16.42
CA SER A 17 -18.67 20.58 16.37
C SER A 17 -17.89 19.47 17.07
N ALA A 18 -18.36 18.99 18.23
CA ALA A 18 -17.75 17.87 18.93
C ALA A 18 -17.82 16.57 18.10
N PHE A 19 -18.96 16.30 17.44
CA PHE A 19 -19.09 15.18 16.52
C PHE A 19 -18.13 15.28 15.33
N LEU A 20 -17.97 16.47 14.73
CA LEU A 20 -17.05 16.68 13.63
C LEU A 20 -15.59 16.45 14.05
N ILE A 21 -15.19 16.89 15.24
CA ILE A 21 -13.84 16.64 15.78
C ILE A 21 -13.61 15.14 15.97
N ILE A 22 -14.54 14.43 16.64
CA ILE A 22 -14.42 12.99 16.88
C ILE A 22 -14.36 12.23 15.54
N TYR A 23 -15.22 12.59 14.58
CA TYR A 23 -15.23 11.97 13.26
C TYR A 23 -13.91 12.20 12.50
N HIS A 24 -13.38 13.42 12.54
CA HIS A 24 -12.13 13.76 11.88
C HIS A 24 -10.95 12.98 12.47
N THR A 25 -10.80 12.97 13.80
CA THR A 25 -9.73 12.21 14.46
C THR A 25 -9.85 10.71 14.21
N ALA A 26 -11.06 10.15 14.27
CA ALA A 26 -11.27 8.74 13.95
C ALA A 26 -10.97 8.43 12.47
N SER A 27 -11.21 9.38 11.56
CA SER A 27 -10.88 9.22 10.15
C SER A 27 -9.37 9.28 9.89
N GLU A 28 -8.65 10.16 10.59
CA GLU A 28 -7.19 10.28 10.51
C GLU A 28 -6.53 8.99 11.01
N ASP A 29 -6.92 8.50 12.20
CA ASP A 29 -6.40 7.23 12.76
C ASP A 29 -6.63 6.04 11.81
N VAL A 30 -7.78 5.98 11.13
CA VAL A 30 -8.10 4.91 10.18
C VAL A 30 -7.25 5.00 8.92
N VAL A 31 -7.03 6.21 8.40
CA VAL A 31 -6.18 6.43 7.21
C VAL A 31 -4.74 6.09 7.52
N GLU A 32 -4.19 6.56 8.64
CA GLU A 32 -2.82 6.28 9.07
C GLU A 32 -2.58 4.77 9.27
N ASN A 33 -3.52 4.08 9.93
CA ASN A 33 -3.45 2.63 10.08
C ASN A 33 -3.53 1.89 8.74
N LYS A 34 -4.30 2.41 7.78
CA LYS A 34 -4.39 1.80 6.45
C LYS A 34 -3.08 1.96 5.68
N GLU A 35 -2.49 3.14 5.68
CA GLU A 35 -1.19 3.38 5.04
C GLU A 35 -0.10 2.48 5.64
N LEU A 36 -0.04 2.36 6.97
CA LEU A 36 0.88 1.44 7.65
C LEU A 36 0.67 -0.03 7.26
N LEU A 37 -0.59 -0.45 7.06
CA LEU A 37 -0.89 -1.80 6.59
C LEU A 37 -0.42 -2.01 5.15
N ASP A 38 -0.56 -1.01 4.29
CA ASP A 38 -0.09 -1.06 2.89
C ASP A 38 1.45 -1.18 2.86
N TYR A 39 2.17 -0.37 3.65
CA TYR A 39 3.62 -0.49 3.80
C TYR A 39 4.05 -1.88 4.31
N TRP A 40 3.39 -2.39 5.34
CA TRP A 40 3.67 -3.72 5.88
C TRP A 40 3.42 -4.84 4.86
N TRP A 41 2.36 -4.70 4.08
CA TRP A 41 2.01 -5.65 3.03
C TRP A 41 3.09 -5.68 1.94
N VAL A 42 3.48 -4.51 1.42
CA VAL A 42 4.53 -4.37 0.41
C VAL A 42 5.86 -4.92 0.91
N ALA A 43 6.24 -4.58 2.15
CA ALA A 43 7.46 -5.10 2.74
C ALA A 43 7.45 -6.61 2.87
N LYS A 44 6.39 -7.17 3.45
CA LYS A 44 6.27 -8.61 3.64
C LYS A 44 6.29 -9.37 2.32
N LYS A 45 5.56 -8.88 1.31
CA LYS A 45 5.49 -9.49 -0.02
C LYS A 45 6.87 -9.52 -0.69
N ASN A 46 7.61 -8.42 -0.64
CA ASN A 46 8.92 -8.27 -1.30
C ASN A 46 10.11 -8.61 -0.39
N ALA A 47 9.85 -9.24 0.76
CA ALA A 47 10.83 -9.57 1.79
C ALA A 47 11.73 -8.38 2.22
N LEU A 48 11.18 -7.17 2.19
CA LEU A 48 11.89 -5.95 2.56
C LEU A 48 11.95 -5.79 4.07
N GLY A 49 13.01 -5.14 4.52
CA GLY A 49 13.01 -4.55 5.84
C GLY A 49 12.37 -3.17 5.85
N ILE A 50 11.89 -2.75 7.01
CA ILE A 50 11.28 -1.44 7.24
C ILE A 50 11.96 -0.75 8.42
N TYR A 51 12.28 0.53 8.29
CA TYR A 51 12.56 1.38 9.44
C TYR A 51 11.84 2.72 9.34
N PHE A 52 11.61 3.34 10.49
CA PHE A 52 10.98 4.66 10.61
C PHE A 52 12.08 5.69 10.83
N THR A 53 12.08 6.75 10.01
CA THR A 53 13.10 7.81 10.12
C THR A 53 12.77 8.87 11.16
N SER A 54 11.51 8.96 11.58
CA SER A 54 11.05 9.82 12.67
C SER A 54 9.89 9.17 13.43
N THR A 55 9.32 9.90 14.38
CA THR A 55 8.04 9.53 15.02
C THR A 55 6.84 9.66 14.09
N ASP A 56 7.02 10.18 12.87
CA ASP A 56 5.97 10.24 11.86
C ASP A 56 5.89 8.88 11.11
N PRO A 57 4.79 8.14 11.26
CA PRO A 57 4.59 6.86 10.59
C PRO A 57 4.46 6.97 9.06
N SER A 58 4.35 8.18 8.50
CA SER A 58 4.38 8.40 7.04
C SER A 58 5.81 8.38 6.46
N GLU A 59 6.85 8.49 7.29
CA GLU A 59 8.25 8.46 6.85
C GLU A 59 8.86 7.04 6.94
N VAL A 60 8.19 6.09 6.30
CA VAL A 60 8.61 4.70 6.17
C VAL A 60 9.67 4.57 5.08
N VAL A 61 10.79 3.93 5.42
CA VAL A 61 11.83 3.59 4.44
C VAL A 61 11.96 2.08 4.33
N PHE A 62 11.83 1.59 3.09
CA PHE A 62 12.14 0.22 2.73
C PHE A 62 13.64 0.04 2.52
N TYR A 63 14.15 -1.13 2.86
CA TYR A 63 15.47 -1.55 2.44
C TYR A 63 15.45 -3.01 1.96
N PRO A 64 16.12 -3.31 0.83
CA PRO A 64 16.27 -4.68 0.34
C PRO A 64 16.97 -5.57 1.36
N THR A 65 16.55 -6.83 1.43
CA THR A 65 17.24 -7.89 2.16
C THR A 65 17.82 -8.90 1.19
N GLU A 66 18.59 -9.87 1.69
CA GLU A 66 19.07 -11.00 0.87
C GLU A 66 17.92 -11.72 0.16
N TYR A 67 16.78 -11.89 0.82
CA TYR A 67 15.59 -12.49 0.21
C TYR A 67 14.92 -11.60 -0.84
N THR A 68 15.04 -10.28 -0.71
CA THR A 68 14.57 -9.34 -1.74
C THR A 68 15.37 -9.53 -3.02
N GLU A 69 16.69 -9.67 -2.92
CA GLU A 69 17.55 -9.92 -4.09
C GLU A 69 17.17 -11.25 -4.78
N GLU A 70 16.92 -12.32 -4.01
CA GLU A 70 16.45 -13.58 -4.58
C GLU A 70 15.09 -13.44 -5.31
N ILE A 71 14.18 -12.61 -4.79
CA ILE A 71 12.90 -12.29 -5.45
C ILE A 71 13.17 -11.55 -6.75
N ILE A 72 14.04 -10.53 -6.74
CA ILE A 72 14.41 -9.76 -7.94
C ILE A 72 15.01 -10.68 -9.00
N GLU A 73 15.95 -11.56 -8.64
CA GLU A 73 16.58 -12.51 -9.58
C GLU A 73 15.54 -13.43 -10.23
N ARG A 74 14.63 -14.02 -9.45
CA ARG A 74 13.55 -14.87 -9.98
C ARG A 74 12.60 -14.10 -10.88
N TRP A 75 12.36 -12.83 -10.57
CA TRP A 75 11.51 -11.96 -11.36
C TRP A 75 12.16 -11.63 -12.70
N GLU A 76 13.42 -11.22 -12.70
CA GLU A 76 14.21 -10.94 -13.92
C GLU A 76 14.21 -12.16 -14.85
N ILE A 77 14.47 -13.35 -14.31
CA ILE A 77 14.40 -14.62 -15.07
C ILE A 77 13.03 -14.82 -15.73
N ARG A 78 11.93 -14.44 -15.06
CA ARG A 78 10.58 -14.60 -15.64
C ARG A 78 10.25 -13.57 -16.69
N ALA A 79 10.66 -12.33 -16.50
CA ALA A 79 10.50 -11.28 -17.50
C ALA A 79 11.32 -11.59 -18.77
N ASP A 80 12.52 -12.14 -18.63
CA ASP A 80 13.36 -12.56 -19.75
C ASP A 80 12.75 -13.70 -20.58
N ILE A 81 12.01 -14.60 -19.93
CA ILE A 81 11.37 -15.75 -20.60
C ILE A 81 9.99 -15.38 -21.17
N ASN A 82 9.28 -14.46 -20.53
CA ASN A 82 7.93 -14.07 -20.89
C ASN A 82 7.79 -12.55 -20.88
N GLU A 83 7.74 -11.95 -22.06
CA GLU A 83 7.58 -10.50 -22.27
C GLU A 83 6.26 -9.94 -21.68
N GLU A 84 5.26 -10.79 -21.41
CA GLU A 84 4.03 -10.36 -20.71
C GLU A 84 4.26 -10.12 -19.22
N VAL A 85 5.36 -10.59 -18.62
CA VAL A 85 5.67 -10.38 -17.20
C VAL A 85 6.40 -9.04 -17.06
N PRO A 86 5.82 -8.02 -16.40
CA PRO A 86 6.49 -6.74 -16.23
C PRO A 86 7.67 -6.90 -15.29
N TYR A 87 8.79 -6.24 -15.58
CA TYR A 87 9.91 -6.09 -14.67
C TYR A 87 10.14 -4.60 -14.38
N PRO A 88 9.79 -4.10 -13.18
CA PRO A 88 9.82 -2.68 -12.86
C PRO A 88 11.24 -2.23 -12.47
N GLU A 89 12.19 -2.36 -13.41
CA GLU A 89 13.62 -2.10 -13.18
C GLU A 89 13.89 -0.70 -12.60
N GLU A 90 13.25 0.34 -13.16
CA GLU A 90 13.43 1.71 -12.70
C GLU A 90 12.94 1.92 -11.26
N ALA A 91 11.79 1.36 -10.90
CA ALA A 91 11.23 1.47 -9.55
C ALA A 91 12.09 0.71 -8.53
N ILE A 92 12.55 -0.50 -8.87
CA ILE A 92 13.48 -1.29 -8.04
C ILE A 92 14.77 -0.48 -7.81
N LYS A 93 15.36 0.07 -8.86
CA LYS A 93 16.61 0.85 -8.78
C LYS A 93 16.46 2.12 -7.94
N ASN A 94 15.28 2.74 -7.97
CA ASN A 94 14.97 3.92 -7.17
C ASN A 94 14.50 3.57 -5.74
N ASN A 95 14.43 2.28 -5.38
CA ASN A 95 13.90 1.79 -4.10
C ASN A 95 12.45 2.21 -3.85
N ASP A 96 11.66 2.40 -4.93
CA ASP A 96 10.25 2.77 -4.89
C ASP A 96 9.36 1.52 -4.93
N TRP A 97 9.28 0.85 -3.78
CA TRP A 97 8.57 -0.42 -3.67
C TRP A 97 7.04 -0.31 -3.69
N LEU A 98 6.50 0.89 -3.45
CA LEU A 98 5.08 1.14 -3.64
C LEU A 98 4.73 1.12 -5.13
N GLU A 99 5.56 1.74 -5.97
CA GLU A 99 5.42 1.68 -7.42
C GLU A 99 5.60 0.26 -7.96
N VAL A 100 6.59 -0.49 -7.44
CA VAL A 100 6.77 -1.92 -7.77
C VAL A 100 5.49 -2.72 -7.49
N ASP A 101 4.83 -2.48 -6.34
CA ASP A 101 3.58 -3.17 -6.02
C ASP A 101 2.42 -2.72 -6.92
N ALA A 102 2.32 -1.42 -7.23
CA ALA A 102 1.30 -0.88 -8.11
C ALA A 102 1.36 -1.50 -9.53
N ILE A 103 2.56 -1.57 -10.12
CA ILE A 103 2.78 -2.20 -11.44
C ILE A 103 2.32 -3.67 -11.41
N MET A 104 2.61 -4.38 -10.33
CA MET A 104 2.19 -5.79 -10.18
C MET A 104 0.69 -5.95 -9.97
N GLN A 105 0.03 -5.01 -9.29
CA GLN A 105 -1.42 -5.01 -9.14
C GLN A 105 -2.11 -4.74 -10.48
N GLU A 106 -1.61 -3.79 -11.27
CA GLU A 106 -2.14 -3.50 -12.60
C GLU A 106 -2.02 -4.73 -13.51
N TRP A 107 -0.84 -5.35 -13.56
CA TRP A 107 -0.64 -6.57 -14.34
C TRP A 107 -1.53 -7.73 -13.88
N ARG A 108 -1.73 -7.89 -12.57
CA ARG A 108 -2.69 -8.87 -12.04
C ARG A 108 -4.08 -8.65 -12.61
N ASP A 109 -4.55 -7.40 -12.58
CA ASP A 109 -5.90 -7.06 -12.99
C ASP A 109 -6.07 -7.25 -14.50
N GLU A 110 -5.06 -6.91 -15.31
CA GLU A 110 -5.01 -7.21 -16.74
C GLU A 110 -5.11 -8.73 -17.00
N MET A 111 -4.28 -9.53 -16.34
CA MET A 111 -4.29 -10.98 -16.48
C MET A 111 -5.64 -11.59 -16.08
N ILE A 112 -6.32 -11.04 -15.07
CA ILE A 112 -7.66 -11.47 -14.68
C ILE A 112 -8.69 -11.10 -15.77
N MET A 113 -8.63 -9.88 -16.32
CA MET A 113 -9.51 -9.44 -17.40
C MET A 113 -9.36 -10.29 -18.65
N GLU A 114 -8.14 -10.76 -18.95
CA GLU A 114 -7.84 -11.67 -20.06
C GLU A 114 -8.22 -13.14 -19.77
N GLY A 115 -8.65 -13.46 -18.55
CA GLY A 115 -8.95 -14.84 -18.14
C GLY A 115 -7.71 -15.71 -17.88
N LYS A 116 -6.53 -15.09 -17.75
CA LYS A 116 -5.23 -15.72 -17.45
C LYS A 116 -4.90 -15.74 -15.95
N GLU A 117 -5.90 -15.63 -15.07
CA GLU A 117 -5.73 -15.61 -13.61
C GLU A 117 -4.85 -16.76 -13.08
N LYS A 118 -5.05 -17.99 -13.58
CA LYS A 118 -4.24 -19.16 -13.16
C LYS A 118 -2.77 -19.06 -13.56
N GLU A 119 -2.48 -18.39 -14.67
CA GLU A 119 -1.12 -18.16 -15.13
C GLU A 119 -0.44 -17.10 -14.28
N TYR A 120 -1.11 -15.97 -14.02
CA TYR A 120 -0.65 -14.96 -13.08
C TYR A 120 -0.27 -15.60 -11.74
N PHE A 121 -1.16 -16.37 -11.11
CA PHE A 121 -0.86 -16.97 -9.81
C PHE A 121 0.33 -17.94 -9.83
N ARG A 122 0.54 -18.65 -10.95
CA ARG A 122 1.69 -19.56 -11.11
C ARG A 122 3.00 -18.80 -11.21
N ILE A 123 3.03 -17.72 -11.99
CA ILE A 123 4.22 -16.88 -12.15
C ILE A 123 4.51 -16.14 -10.85
N ASN A 124 3.48 -15.54 -10.25
CA ASN A 124 3.60 -14.84 -8.97
C ASN A 124 4.09 -15.79 -7.86
N ALA A 125 3.60 -17.03 -7.81
CA ALA A 125 4.11 -18.02 -6.86
C ALA A 125 5.60 -18.31 -7.09
N PHE A 126 6.05 -18.47 -8.33
CA PHE A 126 7.48 -18.67 -8.61
C PHE A 126 8.34 -17.49 -8.11
N ILE A 127 7.92 -16.26 -8.40
CA ILE A 127 8.66 -15.05 -8.02
C ILE A 127 8.79 -14.95 -6.48
N TYR A 128 7.66 -15.09 -5.76
CA TYR A 128 7.59 -14.76 -4.33
C TYR A 128 7.75 -15.95 -3.37
N SER A 129 7.65 -17.20 -3.85
CA SER A 129 7.74 -18.37 -2.97
C SER A 129 9.11 -19.05 -2.99
N GLY A 130 9.87 -18.90 -4.10
CA GLY A 130 11.14 -19.58 -4.29
C GLY A 130 11.04 -21.09 -4.06
N ASP A 131 10.37 -21.80 -4.97
CA ASP A 131 10.16 -23.27 -5.01
C ASP A 131 10.08 -24.02 -3.66
#